data_AF-A0A382UWL5-F1
#
_entry.id   AF-A0A382UWL5-F1
#
_cell.length_a   1.000
_cell.length_b   1.000
_cell.length_c   1.000
_cell.angle_alpha   90.00
_cell.angle_beta   90.00
_cell.angle_gamma   90.00
#
_symmetry.space_group_name_H-M   'P 1'
#
loop_
_entity.id
_entity.type
_entity.pdbx_description
1 polymer ?
#
loop_
_entity_poly.entity_id
_entity_poly.type
_entity_poly.pdbx_seq_one_letter_code
_entity_poly.pdbx_strand_id
1 'polypeptide(L)' 'MSLTQSKEVNSLSKRYSTHIERRITRTVMVGDVAIGSDYPVRVQSMINEDTMDVENAYQAIKRLHDVGCEIVRLTVPSLA' A
#
# COMPACT_ATOMS: atom_id res chain seq x y z
N MET A 1 -24.64 -43.65 -20.08
CA MET A 1 -25.32 -42.43 -20.59
C MET A 1 -25.20 -41.35 -19.54
N SER A 2 -24.50 -40.23 -19.66
CA SER A 2 -23.57 -39.68 -20.63
C SER A 2 -22.85 -38.55 -19.89
N LEU A 3 -21.52 -38.66 -19.79
CA LEU A 3 -20.51 -37.59 -19.79
C LEU A 3 -20.53 -36.49 -18.70
N THR A 4 -19.58 -36.67 -17.78
CA THR A 4 -18.78 -35.65 -17.08
C THR A 4 -18.03 -34.74 -18.06
N GLN A 5 -17.77 -33.50 -17.63
CA GLN A 5 -16.96 -32.42 -18.25
C GLN A 5 -17.72 -31.59 -19.30
N SER A 6 -17.75 -30.26 -19.21
CA SER A 6 -16.58 -29.39 -19.31
C SER A 6 -16.71 -28.08 -18.54
N LYS A 7 -15.70 -27.81 -17.70
CA LYS A 7 -15.28 -26.45 -17.32
C LYS A 7 -15.08 -25.65 -18.61
N GLU A 8 -15.98 -24.73 -18.92
CA GLU A 8 -15.69 -23.73 -19.96
C GLU A 8 -14.77 -22.67 -19.36
N VAL A 9 -13.49 -22.94 -19.60
CA VAL A 9 -12.38 -22.02 -19.55
C VAL A 9 -12.71 -20.85 -20.49
N ASN A 10 -13.30 -19.77 -19.97
CA ASN A 10 -13.14 -18.48 -20.63
C ASN A 10 -11.84 -17.85 -20.13
N SER A 11 -10.71 -18.49 -20.47
CA SER A 11 -9.40 -17.88 -20.32
C SER A 11 -9.24 -16.85 -21.42
N LEU A 12 -9.81 -15.65 -21.21
CA LEU A 12 -9.06 -14.46 -21.60
C LEU A 12 -7.68 -14.66 -21.00
N SER A 13 -6.66 -14.83 -21.86
CA SER A 13 -5.31 -15.10 -21.40
C SER A 13 -4.99 -14.15 -20.26
N LYS A 14 -4.35 -14.61 -19.17
CA LYS A 14 -4.05 -13.77 -17.99
C LYS A 14 -3.42 -12.42 -18.38
N ARG A 15 -2.78 -12.35 -19.56
CA ARG A 15 -2.22 -11.17 -20.22
C ARG A 15 -3.23 -10.07 -20.61
N TYR A 16 -4.51 -10.39 -20.81
CA TYR A 16 -5.58 -9.44 -21.21
C TYR A 16 -6.65 -9.23 -20.15
N SER A 17 -6.49 -9.80 -18.94
CA SER A 17 -7.40 -9.52 -17.84
C SER A 17 -7.27 -8.06 -17.41
N THR A 18 -8.38 -7.34 -17.37
CA THR A 18 -8.47 -5.98 -16.79
C THR A 18 -8.75 -6.00 -15.28
N HIS A 19 -9.01 -7.19 -14.72
CA HIS A 19 -9.27 -7.36 -13.31
C HIS A 19 -7.96 -7.41 -12.51
N ILE A 20 -7.81 -6.51 -11.53
CA ILE A 20 -6.63 -6.43 -10.66
C ILE A 20 -6.84 -7.33 -9.45
N GLU A 21 -6.18 -8.48 -9.44
CA GLU A 21 -6.13 -9.36 -8.28
C GLU A 21 -4.94 -8.98 -7.37
N ARG A 22 -5.22 -8.61 -6.12
CA ARG A 22 -4.15 -8.32 -5.15
C ARG A 22 -3.47 -9.62 -4.72
N ARG A 23 -2.13 -9.61 -4.70
CA ARG A 23 -1.34 -10.73 -4.19
C ARG A 23 -1.63 -10.95 -2.70
N ILE A 24 -1.88 -12.20 -2.31
CA ILE A 24 -1.98 -12.59 -0.90
C ILE A 24 -0.59 -12.49 -0.26
N THR A 25 -0.49 -11.72 0.81
CA THR A 25 0.75 -11.48 1.57
C THR A 25 0.48 -11.67 3.05
N ARG A 26 1.54 -11.87 3.85
CA ARG A 26 1.41 -11.73 5.31
C ARG A 26 0.96 -10.31 5.67
N THR A 27 0.16 -10.19 6.72
CA THR A 27 -0.18 -8.88 7.31
C THR A 27 0.96 -8.40 8.20
N VAL A 28 1.29 -7.12 8.12
CA VAL A 28 2.26 -6.44 8.99
C VAL A 28 1.62 -5.20 9.58
N MET A 29 1.89 -4.94 10.87
CA MET A 29 1.43 -3.74 11.57
C MET A 29 2.51 -2.65 11.50
N VAL A 30 2.11 -1.43 11.16
CA VAL A 30 2.93 -0.21 11.27
C VAL A 30 2.24 0.71 12.26
N GLY A 31 2.68 0.69 13.52
CA GLY A 31 1.88 1.23 14.62
C GLY A 31 0.52 0.53 14.67
N ASP A 32 -0.55 1.32 14.60
CA ASP A 32 -1.93 0.81 14.59
C ASP A 32 -2.48 0.53 13.17
N VAL A 33 -1.67 0.73 12.12
CA VAL A 33 -2.08 0.55 10.72
C VAL A 33 -1.68 -0.84 10.20
N ALA A 34 -2.66 -1.66 9.84
CA ALA A 34 -2.46 -2.96 9.22
C ALA A 34 -2.24 -2.86 7.69
N ILE A 35 -1.22 -3.57 7.18
CA ILE A 35 -0.83 -3.62 5.76
C ILE A 35 -0.73 -5.07 5.28
N GLY A 36 -1.34 -5.37 4.13
CA GLY A 36 -1.23 -6.67 3.45
C GLY A 36 -2.48 -7.55 3.60
N SER A 37 -2.47 -8.72 2.94
CA SER A 37 -3.61 -9.66 2.92
C SER A 37 -4.93 -8.98 2.56
N ASP A 38 -5.90 -9.06 3.48
CA ASP A 38 -7.29 -8.61 3.32
C ASP A 38 -7.49 -7.14 3.75
N TYR A 39 -6.45 -6.48 4.24
CA TYR A 39 -6.50 -5.05 4.59
C TYR A 39 -6.39 -4.18 3.35
N PRO A 40 -6.97 -2.97 3.31
CA PRO A 40 -6.92 -2.09 2.14
C PRO A 40 -5.48 -1.70 1.74
N VAL A 41 -5.33 -1.18 0.51
CA VAL A 41 -4.05 -0.57 0.09
C VAL A 41 -3.94 0.76 0.81
N ARG A 42 -2.90 0.90 1.65
CA ARG A 42 -2.68 2.08 2.50
C ARG A 42 -1.97 3.19 1.73
N VAL A 43 -2.36 4.43 1.98
CA VAL A 43 -1.73 5.61 1.34
C VAL A 43 -0.52 6.05 2.14
N GLN A 44 0.64 6.12 1.48
CA GLN A 44 1.90 6.58 2.05
C GLN A 44 2.46 7.77 1.26
N SER A 45 3.12 8.68 1.96
CA SER A 45 3.90 9.78 1.37
C SER A 45 5.22 9.96 2.11
N MET A 46 6.07 10.86 1.62
CA MET A 46 7.37 11.18 2.21
C MET A 46 7.55 12.70 2.25
N ILE A 47 8.01 13.23 3.39
CA ILE A 47 8.36 14.64 3.51
C ILE A 47 9.70 14.92 2.81
N ASN A 48 9.86 16.16 2.38
CA ASN A 48 10.99 16.67 1.60
C ASN A 48 11.77 17.76 2.35
N GLU A 49 11.24 18.23 3.47
CA GLU A 49 11.86 19.14 4.42
C GLU A 49 13.04 18.47 5.14
N ASP A 50 13.99 19.29 5.60
CA ASP A 50 15.09 18.81 6.43
C ASP A 50 14.54 18.31 7.77
N THR A 51 14.83 17.06 8.11
CA THR A 51 14.36 16.43 9.34
C THR A 51 15.00 16.99 10.61
N MET A 52 16.12 17.70 10.47
CA MET A 52 16.71 18.44 11.59
C MET A 52 15.96 19.74 11.90
N ASP A 53 15.17 20.26 10.94
CA ASP A 53 14.20 21.32 11.18
C ASP A 53 12.87 20.72 11.63
N VAL A 54 12.76 20.51 12.94
CA VAL A 54 11.62 19.83 13.56
C VAL A 54 10.29 20.52 13.26
N GLU A 55 10.26 21.86 13.26
CA GLU A 55 9.02 22.61 13.05
C GLU A 55 8.54 22.47 11.60
N ASN A 56 9.42 22.69 10.62
CA ASN A 56 9.03 22.55 9.22
C ASN A 56 8.66 21.09 8.87
N ALA A 57 9.41 20.11 9.38
CA ALA A 57 9.09 18.70 9.22
C ALA A 57 7.73 18.34 9.84
N TYR A 58 7.43 18.83 11.04
CA TYR A 58 6.14 18.61 11.69
C TYR A 58 4.99 19.20 10.88
N GLN A 59 5.10 20.45 10.42
CA GLN A 59 4.06 21.08 9.62
C GLN A 59 3.82 20.32 8.31
N ALA A 60 4.87 19.78 7.70
CA ALA A 60 4.74 18.94 6.51
C ALA A 60 4.00 17.63 6.78
N ILE A 61 4.36 16.92 7.84
CA ILE A 61 3.68 15.69 8.28
C ILE A 61 2.21 15.98 8.55
N LYS A 62 1.91 17.08 9.25
CA LYS A 62 0.54 17.50 9.57
C LYS A 62 -0.28 17.73 8.30
N ARG A 63 0.25 18.49 7.33
CA ARG A 63 -0.43 18.71 6.03
C ARG A 63 -0.73 17.39 5.31
N LEU A 64 0.22 16.44 5.32
CA LEU A 64 0.02 15.12 4.71
C LEU A 64 -1.06 14.31 5.43
N HIS A 65 -1.06 14.32 6.77
CA HIS A 65 -2.09 13.67 7.56
C HIS A 65 -3.49 14.26 7.27
N ASP A 66 -3.59 15.59 7.21
CA ASP A 66 -4.87 16.29 6.99
C ASP A 66 -5.49 15.99 5.62
N VAL A 67 -4.68 15.63 4.61
CA VAL A 67 -5.16 15.18 3.30
C VAL A 67 -5.42 13.67 3.21
N GLY A 68 -5.28 12.94 4.32
CA GLY A 68 -5.59 11.52 4.42
C GLY A 68 -4.40 10.59 4.17
N CYS A 69 -3.16 11.07 4.33
CA CYS A 69 -1.99 10.19 4.34
C CYS A 69 -1.98 9.35 5.63
N GLU A 70 -1.91 8.02 5.49
CA GLU A 70 -1.97 7.09 6.62
C GLU A 70 -0.58 6.81 7.20
N ILE A 71 0.46 6.89 6.36
CA ILE A 71 1.85 6.59 6.75
C ILE A 71 2.76 7.64 6.11
N VAL A 72 3.51 8.39 6.93
CA VAL A 72 4.48 9.36 6.45
C VAL A 72 5.90 8.84 6.66
N ARG A 73 6.72 8.91 5.62
CA ARG A 73 8.17 8.65 5.67
C ARG A 73 8.92 9.96 5.81
N LEU A 74 10.07 9.88 6.45
CA LEU A 74 11.04 10.96 6.52
C LEU A 74 12.45 10.40 6.35
N THR A 75 13.36 11.22 5.86
CA THR A 75 14.79 10.86 5.73
C THR A 75 15.45 10.94 7.09
N VAL A 76 16.33 10.01 7.45
CA VAL A 76 17.22 10.19 8.61
C VAL A 76 18.65 10.17 8.06
N PRO A 77 19.22 11.34 7.69
CA PRO A 77 20.48 11.39 6.95
C PRO A 77 21.74 11.17 7.81
N SER A 78 21.62 10.65 9.04
CA SER A 78 22.76 10.38 9.93
C SER A 78 22.64 9.02 10.64
N LEU A 79 23.73 8.26 10.65
CA LEU A 79 24.06 7.37 11.78
C LEU A 79 24.72 8.27 12.83
N ALA A 80 23.94 8.84 13.75
CA ALA A 80 24.56 9.41 14.94
C ALA A 80 25.13 8.27 15.79
#